data_AF-A0A803VV27-F1
#
_entry.id   AF-A0A803VV27-F1
#
_cell.length_a   1.000
_cell.length_b   1.000
_cell.length_c   1.000
_cell.angle_alpha   90.00
_cell.angle_beta   90.00
_cell.angle_gamma   90.00
#
_symmetry.space_group_name_H-M   'P 1'
#
loop_
_entity.id
_entity.type
_entity.pdbx_description
1 polymer ?
#
loop_
_entity_poly.entity_id
_entity_poly.type
_entity_poly.pdbx_seq_one_letter_code
_entity_poly.pdbx_strand_id
1 'polypeptide(L)'
;AQVGSISHPGEAQVGWRWRPKAAHLWQVHCISTEFTLRKHGGEKGVPFRVQIDTFRENESGEYTEHLHSASCQIKVFKPKGADRKQKTDREKMEKRTPHEKEKYQPSYETTILTEVSSPVCVCRCVHVC
;
A
#
# COMPACT_ATOMS: atom_id res chain seq x y z
N ALA A 1 -16.11 -0.36 -14.00
CA ALA A 1 -15.57 0.19 -12.75
C ALA A 1 -16.32 1.48 -12.47
N GLN A 2 -16.86 1.67 -11.27
CA GLN A 2 -17.49 2.92 -10.88
C GLN A 2 -16.38 3.74 -10.22
N VAL A 3 -15.99 4.86 -10.86
CA VAL A 3 -14.94 5.74 -10.31
C VAL A 3 -15.50 6.36 -9.03
N GLY A 4 -14.81 6.12 -7.91
CA GLY A 4 -15.28 6.55 -6.60
C GLY A 4 -15.12 8.05 -6.37
N SER A 5 -15.99 8.54 -5.51
CA SER A 5 -16.03 9.89 -4.97
C SER A 5 -14.96 10.08 -3.89
N ILE A 6 -14.30 11.24 -3.89
CA ILE A 6 -13.40 11.68 -2.82
C ILE A 6 -14.27 11.99 -1.60
N SER A 7 -14.18 11.20 -0.54
CA SER A 7 -14.97 11.36 0.68
C SER A 7 -14.30 12.26 1.73
N HIS A 8 -12.96 12.35 1.76
CA HIS A 8 -12.21 13.16 2.74
C HIS A 8 -10.96 13.83 2.13
N PRO A 9 -10.55 15.02 2.61
CA PRO A 9 -9.31 15.65 2.15
C PRO A 9 -8.10 14.79 2.51
N GLY A 10 -7.36 14.35 1.49
CA GLY A 10 -6.18 13.47 1.64
C GLY A 10 -6.47 11.98 1.48
N GLU A 11 -7.72 11.60 1.22
CA GLU A 11 -8.12 10.20 0.99
C GLU A 11 -8.89 10.07 -0.33
N ALA A 12 -8.49 9.09 -1.15
CA ALA A 12 -9.21 8.73 -2.36
C ALA A 12 -9.81 7.33 -2.16
N GLN A 13 -11.14 7.23 -2.29
CA GLN A 13 -11.87 5.97 -2.15
C GLN A 13 -12.49 5.57 -3.49
N VAL A 14 -12.50 4.28 -3.77
CA VAL A 14 -13.12 3.71 -4.97
C VAL A 14 -13.83 2.42 -4.61
N GLY A 15 -15.07 2.28 -5.09
CA GLY A 15 -15.94 1.15 -4.80
C GLY A 15 -16.10 0.27 -6.04
N TRP A 16 -16.06 -1.04 -5.86
CA TRP A 16 -16.34 -2.01 -6.91
C TRP A 16 -17.05 -3.23 -6.35
N ARG A 17 -17.87 -3.86 -7.19
CA ARG A 17 -18.49 -5.14 -6.84
C ARG A 17 -17.49 -6.27 -7.03
N TRP A 18 -17.29 -7.05 -5.97
CA TRP A 18 -16.45 -8.22 -6.01
C TRP A 18 -17.03 -9.32 -6.91
N ARG A 19 -16.16 -10.01 -7.66
CA ARG A 19 -16.49 -11.23 -8.42
C ARG A 19 -15.44 -12.29 -8.07
N PRO A 20 -15.82 -13.57 -7.95
CA PRO A 20 -14.84 -14.65 -7.76
C PRO A 20 -13.77 -14.61 -8.86
N LYS A 21 -12.49 -14.66 -8.48
CA LYS A 21 -11.31 -14.59 -9.36
C LYS A 21 -11.13 -13.26 -10.12
N ALA A 22 -11.73 -12.16 -9.67
CA ALA A 22 -11.46 -10.85 -10.23
C ALA A 22 -10.02 -10.39 -9.95
N ALA A 23 -9.37 -9.80 -10.96
CA ALA A 23 -8.14 -9.05 -10.82
C ALA A 23 -8.45 -7.57 -11.07
N HIS A 24 -7.90 -6.69 -10.22
CA HIS A 24 -8.06 -5.24 -10.32
C HIS A 24 -6.68 -4.60 -10.49
N LEU A 25 -6.59 -3.67 -11.44
CA LEU A 25 -5.38 -2.90 -11.71
C LEU A 25 -5.60 -1.46 -11.26
N TRP A 26 -4.67 -0.93 -10.49
CA TRP A 26 -4.72 0.40 -9.91
C TRP A 26 -3.49 1.20 -10.33
N GLN A 27 -3.69 2.46 -10.74
CA GLN A 27 -2.60 3.37 -11.05
C GLN A 27 -2.62 4.54 -10.06
N VAL A 28 -1.46 4.80 -9.45
CA VAL A 28 -1.27 5.91 -8.51
C VAL A 28 -0.51 7.02 -9.22
N HIS A 29 -1.14 8.19 -9.35
CA HIS A 29 -0.61 9.34 -10.11
C HIS A 29 0.06 10.40 -9.25
N CYS A 30 0.48 10.05 -8.03
CA CYS A 30 1.19 10.95 -7.12
C CYS A 30 2.44 10.26 -6.58
N ILE A 31 3.49 11.03 -6.32
CA ILE A 31 4.80 10.50 -5.94
C ILE A 31 5.07 10.85 -4.48
N SER A 32 5.64 9.92 -3.72
CA SER A 32 5.83 10.09 -2.27
C SER A 32 6.67 11.32 -1.88
N THR A 33 7.55 11.81 -2.75
CA THR A 33 8.36 13.01 -2.53
C THR A 33 7.63 14.32 -2.87
N GLU A 34 6.45 14.27 -3.48
CA GLU A 34 5.65 15.48 -3.76
C GLU A 34 4.98 16.03 -2.49
N PHE A 35 4.85 15.19 -1.47
CA PHE A 35 4.30 15.54 -0.16
C PHE A 35 5.39 15.81 0.89
N THR A 36 6.64 16.02 0.48
CA THR A 36 7.72 16.47 1.38
C THR A 36 8.00 17.95 1.21
N LEU A 37 8.46 18.61 2.28
CA LEU A 37 8.65 20.06 2.30
C LEU A 37 9.81 20.51 1.40
N ARG A 38 10.81 19.64 1.13
CA ARG A 38 11.97 19.97 0.31
C ARG A 38 11.93 19.21 -1.01
N LYS A 39 11.92 19.98 -2.11
CA LYS A 39 11.94 19.44 -3.48
C LYS A 39 13.34 18.99 -3.95
N HIS A 40 14.38 19.20 -3.13
CA HIS A 40 15.73 18.75 -3.46
C HIS A 40 15.87 17.24 -3.23
N GLY A 41 16.53 16.55 -4.16
CA GLY A 41 16.70 15.10 -4.13
C GLY A 41 17.40 14.62 -2.86
N GLY A 42 16.88 13.54 -2.26
CA GLY A 42 17.45 12.90 -1.07
C GLY A 42 16.50 12.85 0.13
N GLU A 43 15.42 13.62 0.13
CA GLU A 43 14.42 13.56 1.21
C GLU A 43 13.63 12.24 1.18
N LYS A 44 13.33 11.71 2.37
CA LYS A 44 12.54 10.49 2.53
C LYS A 44 11.08 10.80 2.20
N GLY A 45 10.61 10.38 1.02
CA GLY A 45 9.21 10.51 0.62
C GLY A 45 8.23 9.95 1.65
N VAL A 46 7.06 10.60 1.75
CA VAL A 46 5.96 10.21 2.63
C VAL A 46 5.33 8.91 2.10
N PRO A 47 5.29 7.82 2.90
CA PRO A 47 4.61 6.60 2.48
C PRO A 47 3.10 6.81 2.46
N PHE A 48 2.43 6.27 1.45
CA PHE A 48 0.97 6.19 1.40
C PHE A 48 0.49 4.89 2.05
N ARG A 49 -0.80 4.81 2.36
CA ARG A 49 -1.44 3.56 2.79
C ARG A 49 -2.48 3.20 1.75
N VAL A 50 -2.43 1.98 1.25
CA VAL A 50 -3.55 1.37 0.51
C VAL A 50 -4.31 0.52 1.51
N GLN A 51 -5.62 0.75 1.61
CA GLN A 51 -6.52 -0.05 2.43
C GLN A 51 -7.63 -0.59 1.53
N ILE A 52 -7.99 -1.86 1.74
CA ILE A 52 -9.09 -2.53 1.07
C ILE A 52 -10.05 -2.97 2.15
N ASP A 53 -11.26 -2.42 2.09
CA ASP A 53 -12.36 -2.76 2.97
C ASP A 53 -13.42 -3.53 2.18
N THR A 54 -13.79 -4.70 2.67
CA THR A 54 -14.82 -5.55 2.09
C THR A 54 -16.10 -5.41 2.90
N PHE A 55 -17.21 -5.14 2.22
CA PHE A 55 -18.52 -4.99 2.83
C PHE A 55 -19.48 -6.04 2.26
N ARG A 56 -20.45 -6.48 3.08
CA ARG A 56 -21.58 -7.27 2.60
C ARG A 56 -22.63 -6.32 2.01
N GLU A 57 -23.21 -6.75 0.89
CA GLU A 57 -24.38 -6.12 0.30
C GLU A 57 -25.64 -6.62 1.02
N ASN A 58 -26.49 -5.70 1.48
CA ASN A 58 -27.80 -6.05 2.04
C ASN A 58 -28.85 -6.28 0.94
N GLU A 59 -30.04 -6.74 1.31
CA GLU A 59 -31.15 -7.00 0.37
C GLU A 59 -31.58 -5.74 -0.43
N SER A 60 -31.32 -4.55 0.13
CA SER A 60 -31.59 -3.25 -0.49
C SER A 60 -30.46 -2.79 -1.44
N GLY A 61 -29.38 -3.56 -1.60
CA GLY A 61 -28.23 -3.21 -2.44
C GLY A 61 -27.24 -2.22 -1.80
N GLU A 62 -27.38 -1.93 -0.51
CA GLU A 62 -26.49 -1.05 0.25
C GLU A 62 -25.35 -1.85 0.91
N TYR A 63 -24.17 -1.24 1.01
CA TYR A 63 -22.97 -1.85 1.59
C TYR A 63 -22.74 -1.31 3.01
N THR A 64 -23.55 -1.74 3.98
CA THR A 64 -23.52 -1.21 5.35
C THR A 64 -22.79 -2.10 6.36
N GLU A 65 -22.68 -3.41 6.08
CA GLU A 65 -22.01 -4.36 6.97
C GLU A 65 -20.54 -4.54 6.54
N HIS A 66 -19.61 -4.05 7.36
CA HIS A 66 -18.17 -4.26 7.17
C HIS A 66 -17.77 -5.69 7.53
N LEU A 67 -17.03 -6.36 6.65
CA LEU A 67 -16.59 -7.74 6.84
C LEU A 67 -15.11 -7.86 7.15
N HIS A 68 -14.27 -7.11 6.45
CA HIS A 68 -12.82 -7.29 6.50
C HIS A 68 -12.07 -6.04 6.04
N SER A 69 -10.93 -5.77 6.67
CA SER A 69 -9.99 -4.72 6.28
C SER A 69 -8.59 -5.29 6.13
N ALA A 70 -7.91 -4.95 5.04
CA ALA A 70 -6.49 -5.22 4.89
C ALA A 70 -5.77 -3.99 4.34
N SER A 71 -4.52 -3.77 4.77
CA SER A 71 -3.74 -2.63 4.29
C SER A 71 -2.28 -2.96 4.06
N CYS A 72 -1.62 -2.12 3.27
CA CYS A 72 -0.17 -2.09 3.12
C CYS A 72 0.31 -0.64 2.99
N GLN A 73 1.56 -0.38 3.39
CA GLN A 73 2.17 0.92 3.15
C GLN A 73 2.86 0.90 1.80
N ILE A 74 2.51 1.87 0.96
CA ILE A 74 3.13 2.07 -0.33
C ILE A 74 4.07 3.27 -0.40
N LYS A 75 5.09 3.21 -1.26
CA LYS A 75 5.95 4.33 -1.62
C LYS A 75 6.01 4.41 -3.13
N VAL A 76 5.56 5.54 -3.68
CA VAL A 76 5.52 5.75 -5.12
C VAL A 76 6.75 6.54 -5.52
N PHE A 77 7.46 6.04 -6.52
CA PHE A 77 8.68 6.63 -7.04
C PHE A 77 8.45 7.17 -8.46
N LYS A 78 9.32 8.07 -8.91
CA LYS A 78 9.45 8.37 -10.34
C LYS A 78 9.76 7.07 -11.12
N PRO A 79 9.49 7.02 -12.44
CA PRO A 79 9.82 5.85 -13.27
C PRO A 79 11.25 5.36 -13.06
N LYS A 80 11.45 4.03 -13.01
CA LYS A 80 12.71 3.34 -12.66
C LYS A 80 13.22 3.56 -11.23
N GLY A 81 12.61 4.44 -10.46
CA GLY A 81 13.00 4.73 -9.08
C GLY A 81 12.73 3.56 -8.14
N ALA A 82 11.61 2.85 -8.34
CA ALA A 82 11.27 1.61 -7.64
C ALA A 82 12.30 0.51 -7.94
N ASP A 83 12.52 0.17 -9.22
CA ASP A 83 13.51 -0.84 -9.63
C ASP A 83 14.91 -0.57 -9.06
N ARG A 84 15.36 0.69 -9.12
CA ARG A 84 16.67 1.09 -8.55
C ARG A 84 16.70 0.91 -7.04
N LYS A 85 15.61 1.25 -6.36
CA LYS A 85 15.48 1.11 -4.90
C LYS A 85 15.47 -0.37 -4.51
N GLN A 86 14.69 -1.20 -5.21
CA GLN A 86 14.62 -2.64 -5.01
C GLN A 86 16.00 -3.30 -5.18
N LYS A 87 16.71 -2.98 -6.27
CA LYS A 87 18.07 -3.48 -6.51
C LYS A 87 19.03 -3.10 -5.38
N THR A 88 19.02 -1.82 -5.01
CA THR A 88 19.89 -1.30 -3.93
C THR A 88 19.57 -1.95 -2.58
N ASP A 89 18.30 -2.16 -2.28
CA ASP A 89 17.86 -2.77 -1.02
C ASP A 89 18.22 -4.25 -0.97
N ARG A 90 18.08 -4.98 -2.08
CA ARG A 90 18.53 -6.38 -2.20
C ARG A 90 20.03 -6.52 -1.98
N GLU A 91 20.85 -5.73 -2.68
CA GLU A 91 22.32 -5.75 -2.52
C GLU A 91 22.74 -5.38 -1.08
N LYS A 92 22.03 -4.46 -0.43
CA LYS A 92 22.26 -4.12 0.98
C LYS A 92 21.90 -5.26 1.91
N MET A 93 20.80 -5.96 1.66
CA MET A 93 20.39 -7.09 2.47
C MET A 93 21.34 -8.27 2.32
N GLU A 94 21.81 -8.57 1.11
CA GLU A 94 22.77 -9.67 0.88
C GLU A 94 24.06 -9.53 1.71
N LYS A 95 24.58 -8.29 1.82
CA LYS A 95 25.80 -7.96 2.57
C LYS A 95 25.65 -8.00 4.10
N ARG A 96 24.43 -8.11 4.63
CA ARG A 96 24.19 -8.18 6.08
C ARG A 96 24.45 -9.58 6.63
N THR A 97 24.85 -9.65 7.90
CA THR A 97 24.98 -10.92 8.63
C THR A 97 23.61 -11.58 8.84
N PRO A 98 23.53 -12.91 9.04
CA PRO A 98 22.27 -13.59 9.31
C PRO A 98 21.50 -12.98 10.50
N HIS A 99 22.21 -12.66 11.59
CA HIS A 99 21.61 -12.06 12.78
C HIS A 99 21.07 -10.64 12.54
N GLU A 100 21.67 -9.88 11.62
CA GLU A 100 21.14 -8.59 11.21
C GLU A 100 19.94 -8.73 10.27
N LYS A 101 19.93 -9.75 9.41
CA LYS A 101 18.83 -10.02 8.47
C LYS A 101 17.52 -10.31 9.21
N GLU A 102 17.56 -11.03 10.33
CA GLU A 102 16.40 -11.31 11.19
C GLU A 102 15.70 -10.06 11.73
N LYS A 103 16.40 -8.92 11.79
CA LYS A 103 15.82 -7.63 12.23
C LYS A 103 14.96 -6.96 11.16
N TYR A 104 14.98 -7.47 9.93
CA TYR A 104 14.26 -6.92 8.79
C TYR A 104 13.11 -7.82 8.38
N GLN A 105 12.10 -7.22 7.76
CA GLN A 105 11.00 -7.97 7.18
C GLN A 105 11.47 -8.75 5.94
N PRO A 106 10.96 -9.97 5.71
CA PRO A 106 11.29 -10.72 4.50
C PRO A 106 10.80 -9.99 3.24
N SER A 107 11.59 -10.08 2.17
CA SER A 107 11.18 -9.61 0.84
C SER A 107 10.33 -10.67 0.13
N TYR A 108 9.23 -10.25 -0.47
CA TYR A 108 8.35 -11.10 -1.30
C TYR A 108 8.30 -10.56 -2.74
N GLU A 109 8.00 -11.44 -3.70
CA GLU A 109 7.79 -11.04 -5.10
C GLU A 109 6.55 -10.15 -5.24
N THR A 110 5.52 -10.43 -4.44
CA THR A 110 4.26 -9.67 -4.40
C THR A 110 4.06 -9.01 -3.05
N THR A 111 3.51 -7.80 -3.04
CA THR A 111 3.10 -7.14 -1.80
C THR A 111 1.96 -7.92 -1.13
N ILE A 112 2.17 -8.33 0.11
CA ILE A 112 1.15 -8.99 0.92
C ILE A 112 0.45 -7.92 1.77
N LEU A 113 -0.87 -7.87 1.68
CA LEU A 113 -1.65 -7.00 2.56
C LEU A 113 -1.75 -7.66 3.94
N THR A 114 -1.63 -6.84 4.98
CA THR A 114 -1.79 -7.29 6.36
C THR A 114 -3.22 -7.02 6.81
N GLU A 115 -3.84 -8.00 7.46
CA GLU A 115 -5.16 -7.82 8.08
C GLU A 115 -5.09 -6.68 9.12
N VAL A 116 -6.08 -5.79 9.06
CA VAL A 116 -6.24 -4.73 10.05
C VAL A 116 -7.23 -5.26 11.08
N SER A 117 -6.72 -5.82 12.18
CA SER A 117 -7.58 -6.05 13.35
C SER A 117 -7.95 -4.68 13.91
N SER A 118 -9.26 -4.36 13.89
CA SER A 118 -9.99 -3.22 14.47
C SER A 118 -9.22 -2.16 15.32
N PRO A 119 -9.70 -0.91 15.34
CA PRO A 119 -9.11 0.29 14.73
C PRO A 119 -7.79 0.82 15.33
N VAL A 120 -7.07 0.09 16.21
CA VAL A 120 -5.96 0.68 17.00
C VAL A 120 -4.57 0.08 16.77
N CYS A 121 -4.42 -0.99 15.98
CA CYS A 121 -3.11 -1.61 15.76
C CYS A 121 -2.59 -1.42 14.34
N VAL A 122 -1.79 -0.38 14.15
CA VAL A 122 -1.03 -0.15 12.91
C VAL A 122 0.20 -1.06 12.87
N CYS A 123 0.07 -2.27 12.34
CA CYS A 123 1.24 -3.03 11.89
C CYS A 123 1.82 -2.35 10.64
N ARG A 124 3.05 -1.85 10.76
CA ARG A 124 3.82 -1.23 9.67
C ARG A 124 4.48 -2.32 8.82
N CYS A 125 3.84 -2.71 7.72
CA CYS A 125 4.52 -3.42 6.64
C CYS A 125 4.99 -2.35 5.63
N VAL A 126 6.29 -2.02 5.66
CA VAL A 126 6.93 -1.09 4.70
C VAL A 126 7.85 -1.90 3.79
N HIS A 127 7.31 -2.45 2.71
CA HIS A 127 8.08 -2.62 1.49
C HIS A 127 7.16 -2.60 0.29
N VAL A 128 7.36 -1.60 -0.57
CA VAL A 128 6.87 -1.63 -1.95
C VAL A 128 8.00 -2.12 -2.81
N CYS A 129 7.65 -3.05 -3.69
CA CYS A 129 8.47 -3.49 -4.80
C CYS A 129 9.09 -2.30 -5.54
#